data_AF-A0A510JAK1-F1
#
_entry.id   AF-A0A510JAK1-F1
#
_cell.length_a   1.000
_cell.length_b   1.000
_cell.length_c   1.000
_cell.angle_alpha   90.00
_cell.angle_beta   90.00
_cell.angle_gamma   90.00
#
_symmetry.space_group_name_H-M   'P 1'
#
loop_
_entity.id
_entity.type
_entity.pdbx_description
1 polymer ?
#
loop_
_entity_poly.entity_id
_entity_poly.type
_entity_poly.pdbx_seq_one_letter_code
_entity_poly.pdbx_strand_id
1 'polypeptide(L)'
;MGEKSEIIQKVDSINNPQHYKLNGLDIESIDVVRSVLGKEKFIGFCKGNILKYLIREENKNGLEDIKKARKYTDWLIKEMEG
;
A
#
# COMPACT_ATOMS: atom_id res chain seq x y z
N MET A 1 39.89 -7.69 12.04
CA MET A 1 38.67 -8.49 11.83
C MET A 1 37.68 -8.07 12.89
N GLY A 2 36.61 -7.32 12.63
CA GLY A 2 35.49 -7.64 11.74
C GLY A 2 34.57 -8.58 12.53
N GLU A 3 33.47 -8.10 13.11
CA GLU A 3 32.16 -8.10 12.45
C GLU A 3 31.29 -6.92 12.91
N LYS A 4 31.00 -6.00 11.99
CA LYS A 4 29.78 -5.16 12.04
C LYS A 4 28.71 -5.94 11.29
N SER A 5 27.85 -6.67 12.00
CA SER A 5 26.66 -7.24 11.36
C SER A 5 25.58 -6.17 11.28
N GLU A 6 25.14 -5.97 10.05
CA GLU A 6 24.37 -4.85 9.53
C GLU A 6 23.00 -4.71 10.19
N ILE A 7 22.66 -3.50 10.63
CA ILE A 7 21.27 -3.10 10.87
C ILE A 7 20.62 -2.99 9.50
N ILE A 8 20.00 -4.07 9.02
CA ILE A 8 19.12 -4.02 7.85
C ILE A 8 17.92 -3.17 8.28
N GLN A 9 17.93 -1.88 7.94
CA GLN A 9 16.72 -1.06 7.99
C GLN A 9 15.72 -1.68 7.01
N LYS A 10 14.79 -2.46 7.56
CA LYS A 10 13.71 -3.07 6.80
C LYS A 10 12.82 -1.94 6.29
N VAL A 11 13.04 -1.53 5.03
CA VAL A 11 12.23 -0.52 4.35
C VAL A 11 10.76 -0.92 4.48
N ASP A 12 9.95 -0.07 5.12
CA ASP A 12 8.52 -0.33 5.29
C ASP A 12 7.81 -0.14 3.94
N SER A 13 7.85 -1.16 3.11
CA SER A 13 7.24 -1.19 1.78
C SER A 13 5.71 -1.12 1.81
N ILE A 14 5.09 -1.28 2.99
CA ILE A 14 3.64 -1.30 3.17
C ILE A 14 3.15 0.11 3.49
N ASN A 15 3.77 0.77 4.45
CA ASN A 15 3.37 2.10 4.87
C ASN A 15 4.07 3.20 4.10
N ASN A 16 5.30 2.97 3.64
CA ASN A 16 6.14 4.00 3.05
C ASN A 16 6.96 3.46 1.86
N PRO A 17 6.30 3.10 0.74
CA PRO A 17 7.00 2.70 -0.47
C PRO A 17 7.87 3.86 -0.99
N GLN A 18 9.16 3.61 -1.25
CA GLN A 18 10.18 4.63 -1.59
C GLN A 18 9.86 5.51 -2.82
N HIS A 19 8.90 5.13 -3.66
CA HIS A 19 8.72 5.69 -5.01
C HIS A 19 7.54 6.66 -5.16
N TYR A 20 6.96 7.17 -4.08
CA TYR A 20 5.63 7.81 -4.14
C TYR A 20 5.42 9.06 -3.29
N LYS A 21 6.48 9.64 -2.72
CA LYS A 21 6.40 10.90 -1.98
C LYS A 21 6.55 12.10 -2.90
N LEU A 22 5.53 12.95 -2.94
CA LEU A 22 5.67 14.31 -3.46
C LEU A 22 6.38 15.13 -2.37
N ASN A 23 7.70 15.22 -2.45
CA ASN A 23 8.52 15.92 -1.45
C ASN A 23 7.99 17.35 -1.23
N GLY A 24 7.70 17.71 0.03
CA GLY A 24 7.23 19.05 0.43
C GLY A 24 5.72 19.21 0.56
N LEU A 25 4.93 18.19 0.20
CA LEU A 25 3.48 18.14 0.43
C LEU A 25 3.20 16.87 1.25
N ASP A 26 2.50 16.99 2.38
CA ASP A 26 2.10 15.85 3.24
C ASP A 26 0.97 15.05 2.56
N ILE A 27 1.22 14.60 1.33
CA ILE A 27 0.26 13.94 0.43
C ILE A 27 0.87 12.62 -0.01
N GLU A 28 0.18 11.52 0.26
CA GLU A 28 0.57 10.21 -0.25
C GLU A 28 0.03 10.00 -1.67
N SER A 29 0.68 9.13 -2.46
CA SER A 29 0.18 8.83 -3.81
C SER A 29 -1.24 8.26 -3.83
N ILE A 30 -1.69 7.63 -2.75
CA ILE A 30 -3.07 7.14 -2.65
C ILE A 30 -4.07 8.30 -2.62
N ASP A 31 -3.72 9.44 -2.02
CA ASP A 31 -4.58 10.62 -1.95
C ASP A 31 -4.74 11.25 -3.34
N VAL A 32 -3.65 11.28 -4.12
CA VAL A 32 -3.70 11.73 -5.53
C VAL A 32 -4.60 10.80 -6.35
N VAL A 33 -4.43 9.48 -6.21
CA VAL A 33 -5.27 8.50 -6.91
C VAL A 33 -6.74 8.64 -6.53
N ARG A 34 -7.04 8.80 -5.23
CA ARG A 34 -8.39 9.05 -4.72
C ARG A 34 -8.99 10.30 -5.33
N SER A 35 -8.24 11.40 -5.36
CA SER A 35 -8.70 12.69 -5.88
C SER A 35 -8.95 12.67 -7.40
N VAL A 36 -8.13 11.96 -8.17
CA VAL A 36 -8.28 11.84 -9.63
C VAL A 36 -9.44 10.91 -10.00
N LEU A 37 -9.59 9.79 -9.29
CA LEU A 37 -10.62 8.80 -9.62
C LEU A 37 -12.01 9.20 -9.13
N GLY A 38 -12.10 9.94 -8.03
CA GLY A 38 -13.34 10.17 -7.31
C GLY A 38 -13.86 8.90 -6.62
N LYS A 39 -14.83 9.08 -5.73
CA LYS A 39 -15.30 8.03 -4.79
C LYS A 39 -15.62 6.69 -5.45
N GLU A 40 -16.52 6.66 -6.44
CA GLU A 40 -16.97 5.39 -7.04
C GLU A 40 -15.85 4.60 -7.73
N LYS A 41 -15.00 5.29 -8.50
CA LYS A 41 -13.88 4.63 -9.20
C LYS A 41 -12.77 4.24 -8.21
N PHE A 42 -12.57 5.01 -7.14
CA PHE A 42 -11.62 4.66 -6.08
C PHE A 42 -12.02 3.40 -5.33
N ILE A 43 -13.32 3.20 -5.06
CA ILE A 43 -13.85 1.95 -4.50
C ILE A 43 -13.50 0.76 -5.41
N GLY A 44 -13.71 0.90 -6.73
CA GLY A 44 -13.33 -0.13 -7.70
C GLY A 44 -11.82 -0.41 -7.71
N PHE A 45 -11.00 0.64 -7.65
CA PHE A 45 -9.55 0.54 -7.55
C PHE A 45 -9.10 -0.23 -6.30
N CYS A 46 -9.70 0.04 -5.14
CA CYS A 46 -9.39 -0.69 -3.91
C CYS A 46 -9.74 -2.17 -4.03
N LYS A 47 -10.96 -2.49 -4.49
CA LYS A 47 -11.42 -3.89 -4.70
C LYS A 47 -10.49 -4.67 -5.63
N GLY A 48 -10.06 -4.07 -6.73
CA GLY A 48 -9.11 -4.70 -7.66
C GLY A 48 -7.75 -4.96 -7.03
N ASN A 49 -7.24 -4.03 -6.21
CA ASN A 49 -5.97 -4.22 -5.51
C ASN A 49 -6.06 -5.30 -4.43
N ILE A 50 -7.15 -5.36 -3.66
CA ILE A 50 -7.38 -6.42 -2.67
C ILE A 50 -7.31 -7.78 -3.36
N LEU A 51 -8.10 -7.99 -4.42
CA LEU A 51 -8.11 -9.24 -5.19
C LEU A 51 -6.71 -9.59 -5.72
N LYS A 52 -6.02 -8.61 -6.33
CA LYS A 52 -4.66 -8.78 -6.85
C LYS A 52 -3.69 -9.30 -5.77
N TYR A 53 -3.73 -8.73 -4.57
CA TYR A 53 -2.82 -9.13 -3.50
C TYR A 53 -3.17 -10.48 -2.89
N LEU A 54 -4.45 -10.83 -2.78
CA LEU A 54 -4.87 -12.17 -2.37
C LEU A 54 -4.38 -13.23 -3.36
N ILE A 55 -4.51 -13.01 -4.68
CA ILE A 55 -4.03 -13.95 -5.72
C ILE A 55 -2.49 -14.09 -5.68
N ARG A 56 -1.77 -13.02 -5.38
CA ARG A 56 -0.30 -13.02 -5.39
C ARG A 56 0.34 -13.63 -4.15
N GLU A 57 -0.39 -13.72 -3.03
CA GLU A 57 0.15 -14.15 -1.75
C GLU A 57 0.94 -15.45 -1.88
N GLU A 58 0.29 -16.50 -2.39
CA GLU A 58 0.85 -17.86 -2.45
C GLU A 58 2.12 -17.95 -3.30
N ASN A 59 2.26 -17.08 -4.30
CA ASN A 59 3.25 -17.23 -5.37
C ASN A 59 4.29 -16.09 -5.43
N LYS A 60 4.22 -15.08 -4.55
CA LYS A 60 5.10 -13.91 -4.64
C LYS A 60 5.63 -13.41 -3.30
N ASN A 61 4.81 -12.74 -2.49
CA ASN A 61 5.30 -12.06 -1.28
C ASN A 61 4.68 -12.58 0.04
N GLY A 62 3.85 -13.62 0.00
CA GLY A 62 3.22 -14.19 1.21
C GLY A 62 2.50 -13.13 2.05
N LEU A 63 2.78 -13.15 3.35
CA LEU A 63 2.21 -12.24 4.36
C LEU A 63 2.30 -10.74 4.00
N GLU A 64 3.31 -10.30 3.25
CA GLU A 64 3.39 -8.90 2.82
C GLU A 64 2.24 -8.52 1.89
N ASP A 65 1.83 -9.40 0.98
CA ASP A 65 0.70 -9.15 0.09
C ASP A 65 -0.63 -9.20 0.90
N ILE A 66 -0.77 -10.06 1.91
CA ILE A 66 -1.91 -9.99 2.85
C ILE A 66 -1.98 -8.65 3.58
N LYS A 67 -0.85 -8.13 4.06
CA LYS A 67 -0.81 -6.80 4.71
C LYS A 67 -1.18 -5.67 3.74
N LYS A 68 -0.78 -5.78 2.47
CA LYS A 68 -1.20 -4.83 1.43
C LYS A 68 -2.69 -4.94 1.15
N ALA A 69 -3.24 -6.15 1.04
CA ALA A 69 -4.68 -6.37 0.90
C ALA A 69 -5.45 -5.69 2.04
N ARG A 70 -5.04 -5.91 3.29
CA ARG A 70 -5.62 -5.24 4.47
C ARG A 70 -5.58 -3.72 4.35
N LYS A 71 -4.44 -3.13 3.98
CA LYS A 71 -4.33 -1.66 3.82
C LYS A 71 -5.32 -1.10 2.79
N TYR A 72 -5.54 -1.82 1.68
CA TYR A 72 -6.57 -1.44 0.71
C TYR A 72 -8.00 -1.66 1.22
N THR A 73 -8.24 -2.67 2.06
CA THR A 73 -9.51 -2.86 2.75
C THR A 73 -9.80 -1.70 3.71
N ASP A 74 -8.81 -1.24 4.46
CA ASP A 74 -8.97 -0.11 5.40
C ASP A 74 -9.38 1.17 4.64
N TRP A 75 -8.75 1.45 3.49
CA TRP A 75 -9.15 2.57 2.62
C TRP A 75 -10.54 2.40 2.02
N LEU A 76 -10.90 1.18 1.62
CA LEU A 76 -12.24 0.87 1.09
C LEU A 76 -13.32 1.13 2.15
N ILE A 77 -13.10 0.66 3.39
CA ILE A 77 -14.03 0.88 4.51
C ILE A 77 -14.20 2.37 4.75
N LYS A 78 -13.09 3.12 4.89
CA LYS A 78 -13.12 4.57 5.07
C LYS A 78 -13.91 5.29 3.97
N GLU A 79 -13.73 4.90 2.71
CA GLU A 79 -14.47 5.50 1.59
C GLU A 79 -15.97 5.20 1.64
N MET A 80 -16.35 3.99 2.08
CA MET A 80 -17.75 3.56 2.16
C MET A 80 -18.49 4.18 3.35
N GLU A 81 -17.81 4.38 4.49
CA GLU A 81 -18.38 4.99 5.69
C GLU A 81 -18.62 6.51 5.54
N GLY A 82 -17.81 7.20 4.72
CA GLY A 82 -17.96 8.63 4.44
C GLY A 82 -16.99 9.49 5.22
#